data_AF-A0A031MH11-F1
#
_entry.id   AF-A0A031MH11-F1
#
_cell.length_a   1.000
_cell.length_b   1.000
_cell.length_c   1.000
_cell.angle_alpha   90.00
_cell.angle_beta   90.00
_cell.angle_gamma   90.00
#
_symmetry.space_group_name_H-M   'P 1'
#
loop_
_entity.id
_entity.type
_entity.pdbx_description
1 polymer ?
#
loop_
_entity_poly.entity_id
_entity_poly.type
_entity_poly.pdbx_seq_one_letter_code
_entity_poly.pdbx_strand_id
1 'polypeptide(L)' 'MTKTLTFAVMHFTIAFGVVYAITGSVLLGGAVALIEPTLNTVAFHFHEKVWQRVERRRIVQPNLPPVFRA' A
#
# COMPACT_ATOMS: atom_id res chain seq x y z
N MET A 1 -6.89 20.04 -5.61
CA MET A 1 -6.93 19.26 -4.36
C MET A 1 -8.32 18.75 -3.98
N THR A 2 -9.41 19.24 -4.59
CA THR A 2 -10.78 18.80 -4.28
C THR A 2 -11.03 17.32 -4.58
N LYS A 3 -10.46 16.76 -5.66
CA LYS A 3 -10.59 15.33 -6.02
C LYS A 3 -10.01 14.40 -4.96
N THR A 4 -8.88 14.78 -4.36
CA THR A 4 -8.22 14.00 -3.30
C THR A 4 -9.07 14.01 -2.03
N LEU A 5 -9.66 15.16 -1.70
CA LEU A 5 -10.54 15.30 -0.55
C LEU A 5 -11.86 14.53 -0.73
N THR A 6 -12.49 14.61 -1.89
CA THR A 6 -13.73 13.87 -2.18
C THR A 6 -13.48 12.36 -2.18
N PHE A 7 -12.30 11.91 -2.64
CA PHE A 7 -11.92 10.51 -2.57
C PHE A 7 -11.77 10.02 -1.13
N ALA A 8 -11.11 10.81 -0.27
CA ALA A 8 -11.00 10.50 1.16
C ALA A 8 -12.37 10.45 1.84
N VAL A 9 -13.25 11.43 1.60
CA VAL A 9 -14.59 11.46 2.20
C VAL A 9 -15.45 10.27 1.74
N MET A 10 -15.41 9.93 0.44
CA MET A 10 -16.10 8.76 -0.09
C MET A 10 -15.62 7.47 0.59
N HIS A 11 -14.30 7.35 0.77
CA HIS A 11 -13.68 6.22 1.43
C HIS A 11 -14.16 6.04 2.88
N PHE A 12 -14.08 7.11 3.68
CA PHE A 12 -14.57 7.12 5.07
C PHE A 12 -16.05 6.76 5.14
N THR A 13 -16.87 7.30 4.24
CA THR A 13 -18.32 7.04 4.21
C THR A 13 -18.63 5.57 3.93
N ILE A 14 -17.95 4.96 2.96
CA ILE A 14 -18.17 3.54 2.61
C ILE A 14 -17.64 2.62 3.71
N ALA A 15 -16.41 2.82 4.18
CA ALA A 15 -15.81 1.99 5.21
C ALA A 15 -16.62 2.04 6.52
N PHE A 16 -17.03 3.24 6.94
CA PHE A 16 -17.90 3.42 8.09
C PHE A 16 -19.27 2.78 7.86
N GLY A 17 -19.90 3.02 6.70
CA GLY A 17 -21.24 2.53 6.38
C GLY A 17 -21.33 1.00 6.36
N VAL A 18 -20.36 0.32 5.73
CA VAL A 18 -20.31 -1.15 5.66
C VAL A 18 -20.11 -1.76 7.04
N VAL A 19 -19.15 -1.25 7.82
CA VAL A 19 -18.84 -1.79 9.15
C VAL A 19 -19.98 -1.51 10.14
N TYR A 20 -20.58 -0.32 10.07
CA TYR A 20 -21.76 0.03 10.86
C TYR A 20 -22.97 -0.84 10.48
N ALA A 21 -23.20 -1.10 9.19
CA ALA A 21 -24.29 -1.97 8.76
C ALA A 21 -24.14 -3.42 9.26
N ILE A 22 -22.91 -3.93 9.32
CA ILE A 22 -22.63 -5.30 9.77
C ILE A 22 -22.62 -5.40 11.30
N THR A 23 -22.08 -4.38 12.00
CA THR A 23 -21.78 -4.48 13.43
C THR A 23 -22.71 -3.66 14.32
N GLY A 24 -23.40 -2.66 13.76
CA GLY A 24 -24.18 -1.67 14.52
C GLY A 24 -23.34 -0.70 15.36
N SER A 25 -22.00 -0.78 15.27
CA SER A 25 -21.08 -0.03 16.13
C SER A 25 -20.33 1.06 15.36
N VAL A 26 -20.61 2.31 15.73
CA VAL A 26 -19.96 3.52 15.22
C VAL A 26 -18.45 3.50 15.49
N LEU A 27 -18.04 2.97 16.65
CA LEU A 27 -16.64 2.93 17.07
C LEU A 27 -15.79 2.05 16.14
N LEU A 28 -16.33 0.88 15.77
CA LEU A 28 -15.66 -0.03 14.85
C LEU A 28 -15.61 0.54 13.43
N GLY A 29 -16.67 1.22 12.97
CA GLY A 29 -16.66 1.89 11.67
C GLY A 29 -15.59 2.98 11.57
N GLY A 30 -15.41 3.78 12.62
CA GLY A 30 -14.35 4.79 12.68
C GLY A 30 -12.94 4.19 12.72
N ALA A 31 -12.76 3.13 13.51
CA ALA A 31 -11.47 2.43 13.59
C ALA A 31 -11.06 1.83 12.24
N VAL A 32 -11.99 1.17 11.54
CA VAL A 32 -11.71 0.54 10.23
C VAL A 32 -11.35 1.58 9.17
N ALA A 33 -12.03 2.73 9.16
CA ALA A 33 -11.74 3.79 8.20
C ALA A 33 -10.30 4.36 8.31
N LEU A 34 -9.66 4.22 9.48
CA LEU A 34 -8.24 4.58 9.69
C LEU A 34 -7.30 3.39 9.49
N ILE A 35 -7.75 2.18 9.77
CA ILE A 35 -6.97 0.95 9.62
C ILE A 35 -6.57 0.72 8.16
N GLU A 36 -7.47 0.93 7.20
CA GLU A 36 -7.15 0.66 5.79
C GLU A 36 -5.96 1.47 5.26
N PRO A 37 -5.92 2.81 5.35
CA PRO A 37 -4.77 3.57 4.87
C PRO A 37 -3.49 3.25 5.67
N THR A 38 -3.62 2.89 6.95
CA THR A 38 -2.50 2.48 7.79
C THR A 38 -1.92 1.15 7.32
N LEU A 39 -2.77 0.15 7.07
CA LEU A 39 -2.37 -1.15 6.54
C LEU A 39 -1.79 -1.03 5.14
N ASN A 40 -2.37 -0.19 4.28
CA ASN A 40 -1.83 0.04 2.94
C ASN A 40 -0.42 0.65 3.00
N THR A 41 -0.20 1.61 3.89
CA THR A 41 1.12 2.22 4.11
C THR A 41 2.13 1.22 4.66
N VAL A 42 1.73 0.41 5.66
CA VAL A 42 2.58 -0.62 6.27
C VAL A 42 2.91 -1.73 5.27
N ALA A 43 1.91 -2.22 4.54
CA ALA A 43 2.08 -3.24 3.51
C ALA A 43 3.00 -2.74 2.40
N PHE A 44 2.83 -1.50 1.93
CA PHE A 44 3.70 -0.89 0.94
C PHE A 44 5.14 -0.77 1.46
N HIS A 45 5.33 -0.36 2.72
CA HIS A 45 6.66 -0.28 3.33
C HIS A 45 7.37 -1.64 3.41
N PHE A 46 6.66 -2.69 3.81
CA PHE A 46 7.21 -4.05 3.82
C PHE A 46 7.44 -4.59 2.40
N HIS A 47 6.52 -4.34 1.47
CA HIS A 47 6.65 -4.75 0.07
C HIS A 47 7.90 -4.15 -0.55
N GLU A 48 8.13 -2.83 -0.37
CA GLU A 48 9.33 -2.15 -0.84
C GLU A 48 10.60 -2.75 -0.24
N LYS A 49 10.61 -3.02 1.07
CA LYS A 49 11.77 -3.60 1.76
C LYS A 49 12.09 -5.03 1.29
N VAL A 50 11.07 -5.83 1.02
CA VAL A 50 11.21 -7.19 0.46
C VAL A 50 11.67 -7.10 -0.99
N TRP A 51 11.06 -6.23 -1.79
CA TRP A 51 11.38 -6.04 -3.19
C TRP A 51 12.80 -5.56 -3.40
N GLN A 52 13.28 -4.59 -2.63
CA GLN A 52 14.68 -4.14 -2.65
C GLN A 52 15.68 -5.27 -2.37
N ARG A 53 15.32 -6.24 -1.53
CA ARG A 53 16.17 -7.41 -1.26
C ARG A 53 16.18 -8.42 -2.40
N VAL A 54 15.09 -8.51 -3.16
CA VAL A 54 14.99 -9.32 -4.38
C VAL A 54 15.71 -8.64 -5.55
N GLU A 55 15.51 -7.33 -5.75
CA GLU A 55 16.16 -6.51 -6.78
C GLU A 55 17.69 -6.54 -6.65
N ARG A 56 18.23 -6.47 -5.42
CA ARG A 56 19.68 -6.62 -5.18
C ARG A 56 20.24 -7.96 -5.67
N ARG A 57 19.44 -9.03 -5.74
CA ARG A 57 19.88 -10.31 -6.30
C ARG A 57 19.85 -10.32 -7.82
N ARG A 58 19.05 -9.47 -8.47
CA ARG A 58 19.00 -9.34 -9.94
C ARG A 58 20.11 -8.46 -10.51
N ILE A 59 20.60 -7.46 -9.76
CA ILE A 59 21.67 -6.55 -10.24
C ILE A 59 23.07 -7.21 -10.21
N VAL A 60 23.25 -8.35 -9.53
CA VAL A 60 24.49 -9.16 -9.60
C VAL A 60 24.47 -10.09 -10.82
N GLN A 61 24.05 -9.58 -11.98
CA GLN A 61 24.43 -10.15 -13.26
C GLN A 61 25.36 -9.11 -13.90
N PRO A 62 26.69 -9.28 -13.79
CA PRO A 62 27.61 -8.34 -14.38
C PRO A 62 27.43 -8.45 -15.88
N ASN A 63 26.82 -7.43 -16.49
CA ASN A 63 26.83 -7.25 -17.92
C ASN A 63 28.27 -6.91 -18.30
N LEU A 64 29.12 -7.93 -18.49
CA LEU A 64 30.48 -7.72 -18.94
C LEU A 64 30.43 -7.09 -20.34
N PRO A 65 31.10 -5.95 -20.56
CA PRO A 65 31.15 -5.35 -21.88
C PRO A 65 31.82 -6.29 -22.88
N PRO A 66 31.38 -6.33 -24.14
CA PRO A 66 31.82 -7.29 -25.16
C PRO A 66 33.29 -7.14 -25.60
N VAL A 67 34.05 -6.22 -25.01
CA VAL A 67 35.43 -5.85 -25.38
C VAL A 67 36.46 -6.94 -25.01
N PHE A 68 36.08 -7.94 -24.19
CA PHE A 68 36.95 -9.07 -23.82
C PHE A 68 36.81 -10.32 -24.72
N ARG A 69 36.16 -10.22 -25.88
CA ARG A 69 36.20 -11.30 -26.88
C ARG A 69 37.41 -11.08 -27.79
N ALA A 70 38.42 -11.91 -27.56
CA ALA A 70 39.66 -12.04 -28.33
C ALA A 70 39.42 -12.22 -29.84
#